data_AF-A0A1A8DN46-F1
#
_entry.id   AF-A0A1A8DN46-F1
#
_cell.length_a   1.000
_cell.length_b   1.000
_cell.length_c   1.000
_cell.angle_alpha   90.00
_cell.angle_beta   90.00
_cell.angle_gamma   90.00
#
_symmetry.space_group_name_H-M   'P 1'
#
loop_
_entity.id
_entity.type
_entity.pdbx_description
1 polymer ?
#
loop_
_entity_poly.entity_id
_entity_poly.type
_entity_poly.pdbx_seq_one_letter_code
_entity_poly.pdbx_strand_id
1 'polypeptide(L)'
;MFRSYCTKKMADKNIQPQHITNMDEVLLTFDIPVNQTVEKMGTSTVSVWTTSHEKSCFTVVLACQADGQKLLPMVIFKRKTLPKEKFPAGVIIKMNPKGWMDEDMMAVVAAGAMLICDSMRAHLTDAVKIQVKRMNTELTIIPGGLTKELQPLDIGMNRSFKAKV
;
A
#
# COMPACT_ATOMS: atom_id res chain seq x y z
N MET A 1 4.26 23.12 -5.98
CA MET A 1 4.27 23.52 -4.55
C MET A 1 4.75 22.39 -3.64
N PHE A 2 4.12 21.22 -3.63
CA PHE A 2 4.49 20.10 -2.73
C PHE A 2 5.91 19.52 -2.95
N ARG A 3 6.35 19.34 -4.20
CA ARG A 3 7.72 18.87 -4.49
C ARG A 3 8.77 19.81 -3.88
N SER A 4 8.59 21.13 -4.02
CA SER A 4 9.48 22.13 -3.43
C SER A 4 9.43 22.13 -1.89
N TYR A 5 8.27 21.88 -1.30
CA TYR A 5 8.14 21.69 0.15
C TYR A 5 8.98 20.50 0.62
N CYS A 6 8.86 19.36 -0.06
CA CYS A 6 9.64 18.16 0.25
C CYS A 6 11.14 18.39 0.10
N THR A 7 11.59 18.99 -1.01
CA THR A 7 13.02 19.21 -1.24
C THR A 7 13.64 20.19 -0.24
N LYS A 8 12.94 21.27 0.13
CA LYS A 8 13.39 22.19 1.19
C LYS A 8 13.57 21.45 2.50
N LYS A 9 12.58 20.67 2.89
CA LYS A 9 12.56 19.92 4.14
C LYS A 9 13.65 18.84 4.21
N MET A 10 13.92 18.17 3.09
CA MET A 10 15.04 17.23 2.95
C MET A 10 16.38 17.95 3.12
N ALA A 11 16.54 19.15 2.54
CA ALA A 11 17.76 19.95 2.67
C ALA A 11 17.95 20.49 4.10
N ASP A 12 16.91 21.06 4.70
CA ASP A 12 16.96 21.68 6.05
C ASP A 12 17.36 20.67 7.13
N LYS A 13 16.94 19.41 6.97
CA LYS A 13 17.21 18.32 7.91
C LYS A 13 18.32 17.37 7.45
N ASN A 14 18.95 17.65 6.31
CA ASN A 14 19.98 16.82 5.69
C ASN A 14 19.57 15.32 5.61
N ILE A 15 18.34 15.06 5.17
CA ILE A 15 17.77 13.71 5.13
C ILE A 15 18.33 12.96 3.93
N GLN A 16 19.01 11.85 4.21
CA GLN A 16 19.52 10.95 3.18
C GLN A 16 18.38 10.19 2.46
N PRO A 17 18.51 9.85 1.16
CA PRO A 17 17.47 9.15 0.40
C PRO A 17 16.96 7.85 1.05
N GLN A 18 17.86 7.07 1.65
CA GLN A 18 17.55 5.84 2.41
C GLN A 18 16.65 6.07 3.63
N HIS A 19 16.45 7.31 4.07
CA HIS A 19 15.60 7.67 5.20
C HIS A 19 14.29 8.35 4.77
N ILE A 20 13.97 8.34 3.47
CA ILE A 20 12.74 8.89 2.91
C ILE A 20 11.94 7.72 2.36
N THR A 21 10.85 7.38 3.04
CA THR A 21 9.97 6.29 2.63
C THR A 21 8.70 6.85 2.02
N ASN A 22 8.31 6.37 0.85
CA ASN A 22 6.97 6.55 0.30
C ASN A 22 6.16 5.28 0.53
N MET A 23 4.91 5.44 0.95
CA MET A 23 3.97 4.34 1.20
C MET A 23 2.65 4.61 0.50
N ASP A 24 2.01 3.54 0.04
CA ASP A 24 0.68 3.55 -0.56
C ASP A 24 -0.06 2.22 -0.37
N GLU A 25 -1.39 2.26 -0.47
CA GLU A 25 -2.25 1.09 -0.38
C GLU A 25 -2.92 0.74 -1.71
N VAL A 26 -2.89 -0.55 -2.02
CA VAL A 26 -3.52 -1.13 -3.19
C VAL A 26 -4.56 -2.15 -2.76
N LEU A 27 -5.83 -1.89 -3.10
CA LEU A 27 -6.89 -2.87 -2.95
C LEU A 27 -6.78 -3.95 -4.03
N LEU A 28 -6.76 -5.22 -3.63
CA LEU A 28 -6.81 -6.38 -4.50
C LEU A 28 -8.03 -7.26 -4.18
N THR A 29 -8.53 -7.97 -5.19
CA THR A 29 -9.62 -8.96 -5.05
C THR A 29 -9.04 -10.36 -4.99
N PHE A 30 -9.71 -11.27 -4.27
CA PHE A 30 -9.31 -12.69 -4.26
C PHE A 30 -9.60 -13.38 -5.59
N ASP A 31 -10.68 -13.00 -6.27
CA ASP A 31 -10.97 -13.45 -7.62
C ASP A 31 -10.32 -12.49 -8.62
N ILE A 32 -9.41 -13.04 -9.43
CA ILE A 32 -8.80 -12.37 -10.57
C ILE A 32 -9.36 -13.11 -11.79
N PRO A 33 -10.49 -12.65 -12.37
CA PRO A 33 -11.03 -13.30 -13.55
C PRO A 33 -9.98 -13.22 -14.66
N VAL A 34 -9.50 -14.38 -15.10
CA VAL A 34 -8.48 -14.47 -16.14
C VAL A 34 -9.06 -13.89 -17.44
N ASN A 35 -8.44 -12.86 -17.99
CA ASN A 35 -8.86 -12.22 -19.26
C ASN A 35 -8.65 -13.12 -20.50
N GLN A 36 -8.34 -14.40 -20.33
CA GLN A 36 -8.16 -15.35 -21.42
C GLN A 36 -9.08 -16.57 -21.22
N THR A 37 -10.16 -16.59 -21.97
CA THR A 37 -10.94 -17.79 -22.26
C THR A 37 -10.26 -18.58 -23.38
N VAL A 38 -9.86 -19.83 -23.09
CA VAL A 38 -9.44 -20.78 -24.13
C VAL A 38 -10.67 -21.59 -24.52
N GLU A 39 -11.20 -21.38 -25.73
CA GLU A 39 -12.40 -22.07 -26.22
C GLU A 39 -12.09 -23.19 -27.22
N LYS A 40 -12.96 -24.20 -27.21
CA LYS A 40 -13.23 -25.10 -28.36
C LYS A 40 -14.40 -24.45 -29.13
N MET A 41 -14.27 -24.24 -30.44
CA MET A 41 -15.32 -23.60 -31.27
C MET A 41 -16.73 -24.17 -30.97
N GLY A 42 -17.67 -23.30 -30.55
CA GLY A 42 -19.11 -23.57 -30.66
C GLY A 42 -19.98 -23.48 -29.40
N THR A 43 -19.56 -22.84 -28.30
CA THR A 43 -20.40 -22.74 -27.07
C THR A 43 -20.75 -21.28 -26.77
N SER A 44 -22.04 -20.94 -26.67
CA SER A 44 -22.53 -19.55 -26.56
C SER A 44 -22.57 -18.98 -25.13
N THR A 45 -22.02 -19.70 -24.14
CA THR A 45 -22.13 -19.31 -22.73
C THR A 45 -20.82 -19.60 -22.00
N VAL A 46 -20.07 -18.54 -21.69
CA VAL A 46 -18.86 -18.64 -20.87
C VAL A 46 -19.28 -18.69 -19.40
N SER A 47 -19.26 -19.88 -18.80
CA SER A 47 -19.30 -19.98 -17.34
C SER A 47 -17.90 -19.65 -16.80
N VAL A 48 -17.68 -18.39 -16.40
CA VAL A 48 -16.52 -18.04 -15.59
C VAL A 48 -16.68 -18.78 -14.27
N TRP A 49 -15.78 -19.71 -13.97
CA TRP A 49 -15.71 -20.34 -12.65
C TRP A 49 -15.22 -19.29 -11.66
N THR A 50 -16.15 -18.54 -11.07
CA THR A 50 -15.86 -17.68 -9.95
C THR A 50 -15.90 -18.52 -8.67
N THR A 51 -14.89 -18.38 -7.81
CA THR A 51 -15.12 -18.81 -6.43
C THR A 51 -16.18 -17.86 -5.86
N SER A 52 -17.09 -18.34 -5.01
CA SER A 52 -18.22 -17.53 -4.49
C SER A 52 -17.77 -16.40 -3.53
N HIS A 53 -16.62 -15.76 -3.79
CA HIS A 53 -15.94 -14.74 -3.02
C HIS A 53 -15.58 -13.50 -3.87
N GLU A 54 -16.35 -13.22 -4.93
CA GLU A 54 -16.12 -12.13 -5.89
C GLU A 54 -15.98 -10.73 -5.24
N LYS A 55 -16.46 -10.56 -4.01
CA LYS A 55 -16.43 -9.30 -3.23
C LYS A 55 -15.39 -9.29 -2.11
N SER A 56 -14.69 -10.40 -1.87
CA SER A 56 -13.63 -10.44 -0.89
C SER A 56 -12.43 -9.69 -1.46
N CYS A 57 -12.03 -8.64 -0.75
CA CYS A 57 -10.83 -7.87 -1.07
C CYS A 57 -9.88 -7.85 0.12
N PHE A 58 -8.60 -7.68 -0.18
CA PHE A 58 -7.56 -7.43 0.81
C PHE A 58 -6.73 -6.23 0.37
N THR A 59 -6.15 -5.56 1.36
CA THR A 59 -5.35 -4.36 1.12
C THR A 59 -3.88 -4.74 1.16
N VAL A 60 -3.14 -4.40 0.11
CA VAL A 60 -1.68 -4.52 0.09
C VAL A 60 -1.08 -3.15 0.31
N VAL A 61 -0.27 -3.00 1.34
CA VAL A 61 0.55 -1.81 1.57
C VAL A 61 1.91 -2.06 0.96
N LEU A 62 2.31 -1.14 0.07
CA LEU A 62 3.62 -1.10 -0.54
C LEU A 62 4.38 0.11 0.00
N ALA A 63 5.67 -0.07 0.25
CA ALA A 63 6.53 1.03 0.63
C ALA A 63 7.91 0.91 -0.04
N CYS A 64 8.48 2.04 -0.42
CA CYS A 64 9.81 2.12 -1.00
C CYS A 64 10.56 3.36 -0.50
N GLN A 65 11.85 3.20 -0.28
CA GLN A 65 12.76 4.29 0.05
C GLN A 65 13.23 5.01 -1.22
N ALA A 66 13.67 6.25 -1.07
CA ALA A 66 14.10 7.08 -2.20
C ALA A 66 15.42 6.61 -2.85
N ASP A 67 16.17 5.72 -2.20
CA ASP A 67 17.33 5.02 -2.77
C ASP A 67 16.94 3.81 -3.66
N GLY A 68 15.64 3.50 -3.74
CA GLY A 68 15.10 2.38 -4.51
C GLY A 68 14.89 1.10 -3.72
N GLN A 69 15.24 1.05 -2.43
CA GLN A 69 14.98 -0.10 -1.58
C GLN A 69 13.47 -0.27 -1.36
N LYS A 70 12.95 -1.48 -1.59
CA LYS A 70 11.55 -1.83 -1.34
C LYS A 70 11.43 -2.47 0.03
N LEU A 71 10.47 -2.02 0.82
CA LEU A 71 10.12 -2.67 2.07
C LEU A 71 9.30 -3.93 1.79
N LEU A 72 9.25 -4.85 2.76
CA LEU A 72 8.40 -6.02 2.66
C LEU A 72 6.94 -5.59 2.49
N PRO A 73 6.22 -6.13 1.50
CA PRO A 73 4.81 -5.80 1.32
C PRO A 73 4.01 -6.29 2.54
N MET A 74 3.05 -5.48 2.96
CA MET A 74 2.12 -5.87 4.02
C MET A 74 0.75 -6.17 3.43
N VAL A 75 0.16 -7.31 3.79
CA VAL A 75 -1.20 -7.69 3.40
C VAL A 75 -2.10 -7.57 4.61
N ILE A 76 -3.14 -6.75 4.48
CA ILE A 76 -4.16 -6.52 5.50
C ILE A 76 -5.44 -7.23 5.05
N PHE A 77 -5.82 -8.26 5.81
CA PHE A 77 -7.11 -8.93 5.62
C PHE A 77 -8.19 -8.30 6.48
N LYS A 78 -9.37 -8.08 5.88
CA LYS A 78 -10.55 -7.52 6.56
C LYS A 78 -11.22 -8.55 7.48
N ARG A 79 -10.60 -8.86 8.62
CA ARG A 79 -11.04 -9.88 9.59
C ARG A 79 -10.38 -9.69 10.95
N LYS A 80 -10.86 -10.43 11.96
CA LYS A 80 -10.35 -10.36 13.35
C LYS A 80 -9.22 -11.35 13.66
N THR A 81 -9.25 -12.54 13.07
CA THR A 81 -8.37 -13.65 13.44
C THR A 81 -7.44 -14.00 12.29
N LEU A 82 -6.22 -14.46 12.54
CA LEU A 82 -5.33 -14.97 11.49
C LEU A 82 -5.82 -16.36 11.02
N PRO A 83 -5.90 -16.67 9.71
CA PRO A 83 -6.13 -18.03 9.25
C PRO A 83 -5.00 -18.96 9.70
N LYS A 84 -5.29 -20.24 9.94
CA LYS A 84 -4.28 -21.24 10.32
C LYS A 84 -3.50 -21.77 9.11
N GLU A 85 -3.28 -20.93 8.12
CA GLU A 85 -2.62 -21.27 6.87
C GLU A 85 -1.16 -20.84 6.89
N LYS A 86 -0.35 -21.47 6.03
CA LYS A 86 1.05 -21.06 5.84
C LYS A 86 1.08 -19.91 4.85
N PHE A 87 1.56 -18.76 5.32
CA PHE A 87 1.79 -17.60 4.46
C PHE A 87 3.17 -17.67 3.81
N PRO A 88 3.33 -17.10 2.60
CA PRO A 88 4.63 -17.03 1.95
C PRO A 88 5.61 -16.22 2.81
N ALA A 89 6.88 -16.63 2.81
CA ALA A 89 7.95 -15.87 3.44
C ALA A 89 8.14 -14.53 2.70
N GLY A 90 8.54 -13.49 3.44
CA GLY A 90 8.77 -12.16 2.87
C GLY A 90 7.53 -11.30 2.68
N VAL A 91 6.41 -11.63 3.35
CA VAL A 91 5.20 -10.79 3.38
C VAL A 91 4.78 -10.59 4.84
N ILE A 92 4.42 -9.36 5.20
CA ILE A 92 3.90 -9.05 6.54
C ILE A 92 2.38 -9.23 6.50
N ILE A 93 1.85 -10.13 7.31
CA ILE A 93 0.41 -10.39 7.35
C ILE A 93 -0.22 -9.72 8.57
N LYS A 94 -1.24 -8.90 8.35
CA LYS A 94 -1.97 -8.17 9.39
C LYS A 94 -3.48 -8.35 9.23
N MET A 95 -4.19 -8.31 10.35
CA MET A 95 -5.64 -8.44 10.41
C MET A 95 -6.23 -7.13 10.92
N ASN A 96 -7.21 -6.58 10.21
CA ASN A 96 -7.98 -5.44 10.70
C ASN A 96 -9.46 -5.65 10.37
N PRO A 97 -10.40 -5.60 11.33
CA PRO A 97 -11.83 -5.72 11.04
C PRO A 97 -12.36 -4.72 10.00
N LYS A 98 -11.71 -3.56 9.89
CA LYS A 98 -12.08 -2.52 8.92
C LYS A 98 -11.39 -2.70 7.56
N GLY A 99 -10.24 -3.38 7.52
CA GLY A 99 -9.51 -3.71 6.28
C GLY A 99 -8.56 -2.62 5.75
N TRP A 100 -8.28 -1.58 6.53
CA TRP A 100 -7.36 -0.48 6.20
C TRP A 100 -6.27 -0.34 7.26
N MET A 101 -5.33 0.59 7.07
CA MET A 101 -4.20 0.77 7.99
C MET A 101 -4.62 1.31 9.37
N ASP A 102 -3.87 0.92 10.40
CA ASP A 102 -3.93 1.48 11.76
C ASP A 102 -2.57 2.04 12.18
N GLU A 103 -2.49 2.63 13.37
CA GLU A 103 -1.27 3.21 13.92
C GLU A 103 -0.11 2.20 14.06
N ASP A 104 -0.40 0.95 14.42
CA ASP A 104 0.62 -0.10 14.60
C ASP A 104 1.18 -0.54 13.25
N MET A 105 0.33 -0.63 12.22
CA MET A 105 0.73 -0.91 10.85
C MET A 105 1.52 0.26 10.25
N MET A 106 1.11 1.51 10.54
CA MET A 106 1.86 2.72 10.15
C MET A 106 3.28 2.73 10.74
N ALA A 107 3.45 2.25 11.97
CA ALA A 107 4.78 2.16 12.61
C ALA A 107 5.74 1.23 11.85
N VAL A 108 5.22 0.17 11.21
CA VAL A 108 6.03 -0.78 10.43
C VAL A 108 6.56 -0.13 9.15
N VAL A 109 5.78 0.75 8.51
CA VAL A 109 6.15 1.41 7.24
C VAL A 109 6.84 2.75 7.46
N ALA A 110 6.80 3.31 8.68
CA ALA A 110 7.53 4.51 9.09
C ALA A 110 9.03 4.23 9.27
N ALA A 111 9.68 3.75 8.20
CA ALA A 111 11.12 3.52 8.19
C ALA A 111 11.86 4.81 7.80
N GLY A 112 12.76 5.27 8.67
CA GLY A 112 13.60 6.43 8.42
C GLY A 112 13.05 7.74 9.00
N ALA A 113 13.52 8.86 8.46
CA ALA A 113 13.28 10.19 9.00
C ALA A 113 12.04 10.86 8.40
N MET A 114 11.57 10.43 7.22
CA MET A 114 10.42 11.01 6.55
C MET A 114 9.55 9.90 5.93
N LEU A 115 8.25 9.96 6.19
CA LEU A 115 7.24 9.10 5.58
C LEU A 115 6.30 9.95 4.72
N ILE A 116 6.19 9.63 3.44
CA ILE A 116 5.32 10.29 2.47
C ILE A 116 4.17 9.35 2.13
N CYS A 117 2.93 9.77 2.39
CA CYS A 117 1.73 9.04 2.01
C CYS A 117 0.62 10.00 1.56
N ASP A 118 -0.47 9.45 1.05
CA ASP A 118 -1.62 10.22 0.60
C ASP A 118 -2.42 10.83 1.77
N SER A 119 -3.42 11.65 1.44
CA SER A 119 -4.32 12.26 2.42
C SER A 119 -5.49 11.36 2.82
N MET A 120 -5.35 10.02 2.80
CA MET A 120 -6.41 9.13 3.27
C MET A 120 -6.73 9.40 4.75
N ARG A 121 -8.03 9.38 5.10
CA ARG A 121 -8.49 9.69 6.46
C ARG A 121 -7.83 8.84 7.55
N ALA A 122 -7.47 7.59 7.23
CA ALA A 122 -6.77 6.70 8.16
C ALA A 122 -5.38 7.25 8.56
N HIS A 123 -4.65 7.85 7.62
CA HIS A 123 -3.32 8.43 7.83
C HIS A 123 -3.32 9.73 8.64
N LEU A 124 -4.46 10.43 8.67
CA LEU A 124 -4.56 11.76 9.27
C LEU A 124 -4.96 11.75 10.75
N THR A 125 -5.20 10.56 11.32
CA THR A 125 -5.60 10.43 12.72
C THR A 125 -4.48 10.85 13.66
N ASP A 126 -4.84 11.36 14.85
CA ASP A 126 -3.83 11.80 15.82
C ASP A 126 -3.05 10.61 16.39
N ALA A 127 -3.66 9.43 16.48
CA ALA A 127 -2.98 8.19 16.83
C ALA A 127 -1.82 7.89 15.88
N VAL A 128 -2.06 7.98 14.56
CA VAL A 128 -1.03 7.81 13.53
C VAL A 128 0.06 8.87 13.65
N LYS A 129 -0.29 10.16 13.81
CA LYS A 129 0.71 11.23 13.97
C LYS A 129 1.60 11.02 15.19
N ILE A 130 1.00 10.66 16.33
CA ILE A 130 1.72 10.37 17.57
C ILE A 130 2.65 9.18 17.36
N GLN A 131 2.16 8.12 16.73
CA GLN A 131 2.94 6.91 16.53
C GLN A 131 4.11 7.13 15.56
N VAL A 132 3.89 7.78 14.41
CA VAL A 132 4.96 8.13 13.47
C VAL A 132 6.02 9.03 14.13
N LYS A 133 5.59 9.98 14.97
CA LYS A 133 6.52 10.82 15.75
C LYS A 133 7.33 10.01 16.77
N ARG A 134 6.75 8.99 17.41
CA ARG A 134 7.46 8.06 18.31
C ARG A 134 8.54 7.26 17.58
N MET A 135 8.38 7.02 16.29
CA MET A 135 9.39 6.38 15.43
C MET A 135 10.52 7.34 15.01
N ASN A 136 10.52 8.59 15.49
CA ASN A 136 11.41 9.67 15.01
C ASN A 136 11.27 9.95 13.50
N THR A 137 10.10 9.62 12.95
CA THR A 137 9.76 9.83 11.55
C THR A 137 8.85 11.04 11.45
N GLU A 138 9.00 11.80 10.37
CA GLU A 138 8.12 12.90 10.06
C GLU A 138 7.10 12.52 8.98
N LEU A 139 5.82 12.63 9.32
CA LEU A 139 4.73 12.39 8.40
C LEU A 139 4.57 13.58 7.43
N THR A 140 4.61 13.29 6.13
CA THR A 140 4.46 14.28 5.05
C THR A 140 3.32 13.85 4.13
N ILE A 141 2.22 14.59 4.17
CA ILE A 141 0.98 14.21 3.48
C ILE A 141 0.92 14.86 2.09
N ILE A 142 0.70 14.04 1.06
CA ILE A 142 0.41 14.53 -0.30
C ILE A 142 -0.98 15.18 -0.29
N PRO A 143 -1.12 16.43 -0.80
CA PRO A 143 -2.42 17.09 -0.86
C PRO A 143 -3.43 16.29 -1.68
N GLY A 144 -4.67 16.24 -1.20
CA GLY A 144 -5.77 15.56 -1.88
C GLY A 144 -5.97 16.07 -3.31
N GLY A 145 -6.29 15.16 -4.23
CA GLY A 145 -6.45 15.46 -5.66
C GLY A 145 -5.16 15.42 -6.47
N LEU A 146 -3.98 15.34 -5.82
CA LEU A 146 -2.68 15.31 -6.50
C LEU A 146 -1.99 13.94 -6.48
N THR A 147 -2.63 12.90 -5.94
CA THR A 147 -2.05 11.54 -5.82
C THR A 147 -1.53 11.04 -7.17
N LYS A 148 -2.32 11.19 -8.24
CA LYS A 148 -1.97 10.77 -9.60
C LYS A 148 -0.70 11.43 -10.17
N GLU A 149 -0.26 12.55 -9.60
CA GLU A 149 0.89 13.34 -10.08
C GLU A 149 2.08 13.33 -9.11
N LEU A 150 1.81 13.08 -7.83
CA LEU A 150 2.76 13.27 -6.73
C LEU A 150 3.02 12.02 -5.91
N GLN A 151 2.25 10.94 -6.05
CA GLN A 151 2.47 9.68 -5.36
C GLN A 151 3.39 8.77 -6.19
N PRO A 152 4.67 8.59 -5.81
CA PRO A 152 5.63 7.81 -6.59
C PRO A 152 5.16 6.38 -6.87
N LEU A 153 4.57 5.72 -5.87
CA LEU A 153 4.04 4.36 -5.99
C LEU A 153 2.92 4.26 -7.03
N ASP A 154 1.98 5.21 -7.07
CA ASP A 154 0.90 5.22 -8.06
C ASP A 154 1.41 5.41 -9.50
N ILE A 155 2.39 6.29 -9.68
CA ILE A 155 2.93 6.62 -11.01
C ILE A 155 3.80 5.48 -11.55
N GLY A 156 4.65 4.89 -10.72
CA GLY A 156 5.71 3.98 -11.17
C GLY A 156 5.47 2.50 -10.89
N MET A 157 4.74 2.14 -9.83
CA MET A 157 4.75 0.78 -9.29
C MET A 157 3.37 0.11 -9.29
N ASN A 158 2.33 0.80 -8.84
CA ASN A 158 1.02 0.20 -8.57
C ASN A 158 0.38 -0.38 -9.82
N ARG A 159 0.48 0.31 -10.97
CA ARG A 159 -0.01 -0.22 -12.25
C ARG A 159 0.70 -1.53 -12.62
N SER A 160 2.02 -1.54 -12.54
CA SER A 160 2.84 -2.72 -12.86
C SER A 160 2.62 -3.87 -11.88
N PHE A 161 2.35 -3.55 -10.61
CA PHE A 161 2.01 -4.52 -9.57
C PHE A 161 0.64 -5.16 -9.86
N LYS A 162 -0.40 -4.35 -10.07
CA LYS A 162 -1.76 -4.83 -10.40
C LYS A 162 -1.84 -5.64 -11.70
N ALA A 163 -0.95 -5.39 -12.67
CA ALA A 163 -0.92 -6.15 -13.92
C ALA A 163 -0.28 -7.54 -13.80
N LYS A 164 0.44 -7.81 -12.70
CA LYS A 164 1.17 -9.06 -12.45
C LYS A 164 0.56 -9.93 -11.36
N VAL A 165 -0.46 -9.42 -10.68
CA VAL A 165 -1.29 -10.15 -9.73
C VAL A 165 -2.51 -10.62 -10.49
#